data_AF-A0A4S9EUC1-F1
#
_entry.id   AF-A0A4S9EUC1-F1
#
_cell.length_a   1.000
_cell.length_b   1.000
_cell.length_c   1.000
_cell.angle_alpha   90.00
_cell.angle_beta   90.00
_cell.angle_gamma   90.00
#
_symmetry.space_group_name_H-M   'P 1'
#
loop_
_entity.id
_entity.type
_entity.pdbx_description
1 polymer ?
#
loop_
_entity_poly.entity_id
_entity_poly.type
_entity_poly.pdbx_seq_one_letter_code
_entity_poly.pdbx_strand_id
1 'polypeptide(L)'
;MSPSPEPITTSELHDDIFGSSPNSPILSGRQENENDIDIPAHVLSTANSERSDIPRLRSTHVTNGYRDGISVSKAEHVQHGFDEGFSLGAVIGIKSGFLLGVLEGIVRAIQASATIATEAMEDVIAKFVLARSELGLQSLFGREWFGEDGIWKFDVKGKNEEEVTFSDVADAHPLVDKWVKEVESLKKKFGFEIRARARPDGDEEDETTS
;
A
#
# COMPACT_ATOMS: atom_id res chain seq x y z
N MET A 1 20.76 -34.77 31.02
CA MET A 1 20.70 -34.44 29.59
C MET A 1 19.27 -34.59 29.14
N SER A 2 18.58 -33.47 28.94
CA SER A 2 17.26 -33.42 28.29
C SER A 2 17.48 -32.85 26.89
N PRO A 3 17.01 -33.49 25.81
CA PRO A 3 17.04 -32.87 24.50
C PRO A 3 15.88 -31.87 24.33
N SER A 4 16.22 -30.76 23.68
CA SER A 4 15.39 -29.60 23.34
C SER A 4 14.30 -29.95 22.30
N PRO A 5 13.12 -29.30 22.31
CA PRO A 5 12.13 -29.43 21.24
C PRO A 5 12.51 -28.57 20.02
N GLU A 6 12.38 -29.12 18.82
CA GLU A 6 12.53 -28.45 17.53
C GLU A 6 11.24 -27.70 17.12
N PRO A 7 11.33 -26.65 16.28
CA PRO A 7 10.19 -25.81 15.91
C PRO A 7 9.25 -26.52 14.93
N ILE A 8 7.96 -26.51 15.26
CA ILE A 8 6.87 -27.02 14.41
C ILE A 8 6.63 -25.98 13.31
N THR A 9 7.15 -26.22 12.11
CA THR A 9 6.80 -25.46 10.91
C THR A 9 5.38 -25.81 10.49
N THR A 10 4.45 -24.89 10.67
CA THR A 10 3.02 -24.98 10.33
C THR A 10 2.74 -24.81 8.83
N SER A 11 3.50 -25.49 7.97
CA SER A 11 3.37 -25.35 6.51
C SER A 11 2.80 -26.58 5.80
N GLU A 12 2.58 -27.70 6.50
CA GLU A 12 2.10 -28.94 5.85
C GLU A 12 0.57 -29.15 5.89
N LEU A 13 -0.20 -28.32 6.60
CA LEU A 13 -1.64 -28.57 6.74
C LEU A 13 -2.49 -28.16 5.53
N HIS A 14 -1.94 -27.40 4.57
CA HIS A 14 -2.72 -26.80 3.48
C HIS A 14 -2.37 -27.31 2.07
N ASP A 15 -1.44 -28.27 1.94
CA ASP A 15 -0.95 -28.70 0.62
C ASP A 15 -1.44 -30.11 0.20
N ASP A 16 -2.10 -30.85 1.08
CA ASP A 16 -2.54 -32.23 0.84
C ASP A 16 -4.04 -32.34 0.47
N ILE A 17 -4.48 -31.58 -0.54
CA ILE A 17 -5.88 -31.65 -1.03
C ILE A 17 -5.96 -32.05 -2.50
N PHE A 18 -4.85 -31.99 -3.24
CA PHE A 18 -4.85 -32.16 -4.71
C PHE A 18 -3.90 -33.24 -5.25
N GLY A 19 -3.34 -34.09 -4.40
CA GLY A 19 -2.20 -34.95 -4.76
C GLY A 19 -2.32 -36.44 -4.47
N SER A 20 -3.50 -37.06 -4.60
CA SER A 20 -3.61 -38.53 -4.53
C SER A 20 -4.10 -39.11 -5.85
N SER A 21 -3.17 -39.39 -6.76
CA SER A 21 -3.42 -40.25 -7.93
C SER A 21 -3.93 -41.61 -7.45
N PRO A 22 -5.04 -42.16 -7.99
CA PRO A 22 -5.49 -43.48 -7.58
C PRO A 22 -4.48 -44.54 -8.05
N ASN A 23 -4.05 -45.41 -7.15
CA ASN A 23 -3.28 -46.60 -7.47
C ASN A 23 -4.03 -47.42 -8.53
N SER A 24 -3.36 -47.75 -9.64
CA SER A 24 -3.92 -48.55 -10.74
C SER A 24 -4.44 -49.90 -10.23
N PRO A 25 -5.61 -50.38 -10.71
CA PRO A 25 -6.16 -51.65 -10.25
C PRO A 25 -5.36 -52.82 -10.83
N ILE A 26 -4.91 -53.72 -9.96
CA ILE A 26 -4.27 -54.98 -10.34
C ILE A 26 -5.39 -55.99 -10.62
N LEU A 27 -5.61 -56.33 -11.90
CA LEU A 27 -6.62 -57.29 -12.32
C LEU A 27 -6.08 -58.72 -12.16
N SER A 28 -6.39 -59.38 -11.04
CA SER A 28 -6.19 -60.83 -10.88
C SER A 28 -7.31 -61.59 -11.61
N GLY A 29 -7.05 -62.05 -12.83
CA GLY A 29 -7.96 -62.88 -13.60
C GLY A 29 -8.02 -64.31 -13.05
N ARG A 30 -9.15 -64.68 -12.42
CA ARG A 30 -9.53 -66.04 -12.03
C ARG A 30 -10.34 -66.69 -13.17
N GLN A 31 -10.02 -67.95 -13.39
CA GLN A 31 -10.36 -68.90 -14.45
C GLN A 31 -11.86 -69.19 -14.69
N GLU A 32 -12.17 -69.32 -15.99
CA GLU A 32 -13.15 -70.15 -16.72
C GLU A 32 -14.65 -70.13 -16.33
N ASN A 33 -15.49 -69.68 -17.28
CA ASN A 33 -16.67 -70.42 -17.74
C ASN A 33 -17.06 -69.96 -19.15
N GLU A 34 -17.36 -70.96 -20.00
CA GLU A 34 -17.62 -70.86 -21.43
C GLU A 34 -19.04 -70.37 -21.74
N ASN A 35 -19.17 -69.68 -22.88
CA ASN A 35 -20.37 -69.20 -23.58
C ASN A 35 -20.88 -67.79 -23.20
N ASP A 36 -20.28 -66.75 -23.79
CA ASP A 36 -21.06 -65.71 -24.47
C ASP A 36 -20.17 -64.80 -25.34
N ILE A 37 -20.79 -64.22 -26.37
CA ILE A 37 -20.24 -63.49 -27.52
C ILE A 37 -18.97 -62.66 -27.20
N ASP A 38 -17.88 -62.99 -27.89
CA ASP A 38 -16.56 -62.37 -27.78
C ASP A 38 -16.56 -60.97 -28.43
N ILE A 39 -17.14 -59.98 -27.74
CA ILE A 39 -16.93 -58.57 -28.05
C ILE A 39 -15.60 -58.20 -27.41
N PRO A 40 -14.53 -57.93 -28.18
CA PRO A 40 -13.22 -57.72 -27.58
C PRO A 40 -13.27 -56.49 -26.67
N ALA A 41 -12.89 -56.67 -25.40
CA ALA A 41 -12.99 -55.68 -24.32
C ALA A 41 -12.35 -54.31 -24.66
N HIS A 42 -11.50 -54.24 -25.68
CA HIS A 42 -10.96 -52.99 -26.22
C HIS A 42 -12.04 -52.06 -26.80
N VAL A 43 -13.17 -52.57 -27.33
CA VAL A 43 -14.23 -51.73 -27.92
C VAL A 43 -15.11 -51.09 -26.83
N LEU A 44 -15.40 -51.82 -25.75
CA LEU A 44 -16.12 -51.30 -24.58
C LEU A 44 -15.24 -50.38 -23.71
N SER A 45 -13.93 -50.60 -23.68
CA SER A 45 -12.97 -49.72 -23.00
C SER A 45 -12.76 -48.39 -23.73
N THR A 46 -13.04 -48.32 -25.03
CA THR A 46 -12.92 -47.06 -25.80
C THR A 46 -14.12 -46.14 -25.57
N ALA A 47 -15.31 -46.70 -25.31
CA ALA A 47 -16.50 -45.92 -24.94
C ALA A 47 -16.45 -45.35 -23.51
N ASN A 48 -15.64 -45.94 -22.62
CA ASN A 48 -15.34 -45.37 -21.29
C ASN A 48 -14.07 -44.50 -21.28
N SER A 49 -13.41 -44.32 -22.43
CA SER A 49 -12.26 -43.43 -22.58
C SER A 49 -12.68 -41.97 -22.74
N GLU A 50 -13.96 -41.72 -23.07
CA GLU A 50 -14.61 -40.43 -22.87
C GLU A 50 -14.97 -40.25 -21.37
N ARG A 51 -13.97 -40.34 -20.49
CA ARG A 51 -14.12 -39.89 -19.11
C ARG A 51 -14.54 -38.43 -19.18
N SER A 52 -15.80 -38.14 -18.85
CA SER A 52 -16.37 -36.80 -18.88
C SER A 52 -15.39 -35.81 -18.26
N ASP A 53 -14.87 -34.87 -19.06
CA ASP A 53 -13.99 -33.79 -18.60
C ASP A 53 -14.75 -32.73 -17.79
N ILE A 54 -16.08 -32.81 -17.77
CA ILE A 54 -16.98 -31.85 -17.13
C ILE A 54 -16.67 -31.66 -15.64
N PRO A 55 -16.42 -32.70 -14.81
CA PRO A 55 -16.07 -32.51 -13.41
C PRO A 55 -14.71 -31.83 -13.23
N ARG A 56 -13.73 -32.15 -14.07
CA ARG A 56 -12.40 -31.54 -14.05
C ARG A 56 -12.48 -30.07 -14.46
N LEU A 57 -13.19 -29.78 -15.56
CA LEU A 57 -13.39 -28.43 -16.06
C LEU A 57 -14.17 -27.58 -15.05
N ARG A 58 -15.18 -28.15 -14.37
CA ARG A 58 -15.91 -27.49 -13.29
C ARG A 58 -14.98 -27.20 -12.11
N SER A 59 -14.15 -28.15 -11.69
CA SER A 59 -13.18 -27.94 -10.62
C SER A 59 -12.20 -26.81 -10.99
N THR A 60 -11.64 -26.83 -12.19
CA THR A 60 -10.76 -25.76 -12.69
C THR A 60 -11.49 -24.41 -12.73
N HIS A 61 -12.73 -24.35 -13.21
CA HIS A 61 -13.50 -23.11 -13.28
C HIS A 61 -13.86 -22.56 -11.90
N VAL A 62 -14.25 -23.43 -10.96
CA VAL A 62 -14.55 -23.04 -9.57
C VAL A 62 -13.29 -22.51 -8.89
N THR A 63 -12.17 -23.21 -9.01
CA THR A 63 -10.89 -22.78 -8.41
C THR A 63 -10.41 -21.47 -9.02
N ASN A 64 -10.46 -21.35 -10.35
CA ASN A 64 -10.06 -20.13 -11.04
C ASN A 64 -11.00 -18.96 -10.68
N GLY A 65 -12.32 -19.19 -10.67
CA GLY A 65 -13.31 -18.17 -10.33
C GLY A 65 -13.23 -17.72 -8.86
N TYR A 66 -12.92 -18.63 -7.93
CA TYR A 66 -12.65 -18.25 -6.54
C TYR A 66 -11.37 -17.41 -6.43
N ARG A 67 -10.30 -17.80 -7.12
CA ARG A 67 -9.05 -17.04 -7.11
C ARG A 67 -9.24 -15.65 -7.71
N ASP A 68 -9.88 -15.56 -8.87
CA ASP A 68 -10.22 -14.29 -9.52
C ASP A 68 -11.12 -13.43 -8.63
N GLY A 69 -12.16 -14.03 -8.01
CA GLY A 69 -13.05 -13.32 -7.11
C GLY A 69 -12.32 -12.69 -5.92
N ILE A 70 -11.38 -13.43 -5.29
CA ILE A 70 -10.55 -12.90 -4.20
C ILE A 70 -9.59 -11.82 -4.69
N SER A 71 -8.96 -12.02 -5.84
CA SER A 71 -8.03 -11.05 -6.44
C SER A 71 -8.73 -9.74 -6.81
N VAL A 72 -9.87 -9.81 -7.50
CA VAL A 72 -10.67 -8.65 -7.90
C VAL A 72 -11.20 -7.92 -6.67
N SER A 73 -11.84 -8.63 -5.73
CA SER A 73 -12.45 -7.99 -4.55
C SER A 73 -11.44 -7.25 -3.68
N LYS A 74 -10.21 -7.79 -3.53
CA LYS A 74 -9.14 -7.15 -2.76
C LYS A 74 -8.55 -5.95 -3.49
N ALA A 75 -8.34 -6.06 -4.80
CA ALA A 75 -7.79 -4.97 -5.60
C ALA A 75 -8.75 -3.77 -5.66
N GLU A 76 -10.06 -4.02 -5.83
CA GLU A 76 -11.07 -2.97 -5.96
C GLU A 76 -11.17 -2.07 -4.72
N HIS A 77 -11.19 -2.65 -3.51
CA HIS A 77 -11.33 -1.88 -2.28
C HIS A 77 -10.06 -1.12 -1.87
N VAL A 78 -8.88 -1.69 -2.13
CA VAL A 78 -7.60 -1.03 -1.78
C VAL A 78 -7.34 0.16 -2.70
N GLN A 79 -7.64 0.02 -3.99
CA GLN A 79 -7.38 1.09 -4.95
C GLN A 79 -8.30 2.29 -4.73
N HIS A 80 -9.59 2.04 -4.44
CA HIS A 80 -10.53 3.12 -4.16
C HIS A 80 -10.10 3.96 -2.94
N GLY A 81 -9.73 3.32 -1.83
CA GLY A 81 -9.24 4.03 -0.65
C GLY A 81 -7.92 4.77 -0.90
N PHE A 82 -7.04 4.23 -1.75
CA PHE A 82 -5.83 4.95 -2.17
C PHE A 82 -6.19 6.20 -2.98
N ASP A 83 -7.07 6.10 -3.97
CA ASP A 83 -7.44 7.21 -4.84
C ASP A 83 -8.11 8.35 -4.04
N GLU A 84 -8.94 8.01 -3.06
CA GLU A 84 -9.54 8.96 -2.12
C GLU A 84 -8.50 9.67 -1.26
N GLY A 85 -7.58 8.92 -0.65
CA GLY A 85 -6.57 9.45 0.26
C GLY A 85 -5.37 10.12 -0.42
N PHE A 86 -5.08 9.77 -1.67
CA PHE A 86 -3.87 10.21 -2.38
C PHE A 86 -3.85 11.72 -2.56
N SER A 87 -4.97 12.32 -2.93
CA SER A 87 -5.09 13.77 -3.15
C SER A 87 -4.79 14.57 -1.89
N LEU A 88 -5.44 14.24 -0.76
CA LEU A 88 -5.18 14.86 0.54
C LEU A 88 -3.74 14.62 1.02
N GLY A 89 -3.27 13.37 0.90
CA GLY A 89 -1.92 12.99 1.26
C GLY A 89 -0.86 13.78 0.48
N ALA A 90 -1.08 14.01 -0.81
CA ALA A 90 -0.21 14.82 -1.65
C ALA A 90 -0.17 16.28 -1.20
N VAL A 91 -1.31 16.88 -0.85
CA VAL A 91 -1.37 18.27 -0.37
C VAL A 91 -0.62 18.43 0.96
N ILE A 92 -0.86 17.52 1.92
CA ILE A 92 -0.14 17.51 3.21
C ILE A 92 1.36 17.29 2.97
N GLY A 93 1.72 16.34 2.09
CA GLY A 93 3.11 16.01 1.76
C GLY A 93 3.87 17.16 1.09
N ILE A 94 3.22 17.90 0.19
CA ILE A 94 3.80 19.10 -0.43
C ILE A 94 4.07 20.17 0.63
N LYS A 95 3.11 20.42 1.54
CA LYS A 95 3.27 21.43 2.60
C LYS A 95 4.35 21.03 3.61
N SER A 96 4.35 19.79 4.09
CA SER A 96 5.36 19.32 5.05
C SER A 96 6.75 19.27 4.42
N GLY A 97 6.86 18.83 3.17
CA GLY A 97 8.11 18.87 2.40
C GLY A 97 8.64 20.29 2.21
N PHE A 98 7.77 21.25 1.91
CA PHE A 98 8.13 22.65 1.84
C PHE A 98 8.67 23.18 3.18
N LEU A 99 7.98 22.92 4.29
CA LEU A 99 8.41 23.33 5.63
C LEU A 99 9.78 22.74 6.00
N LEU A 100 9.99 21.44 5.75
CA LEU A 100 11.28 20.78 5.98
C LEU A 100 12.38 21.37 5.10
N GLY A 101 12.10 21.65 3.82
CA GLY A 101 13.06 22.28 2.91
C GLY A 101 13.44 23.70 3.35
N VAL A 102 12.48 24.48 3.83
CA VAL A 102 12.74 25.82 4.38
C VAL A 102 13.61 25.71 5.64
N LEU A 103 13.27 24.85 6.59
CA LEU A 103 14.05 24.66 7.82
C LEU A 103 15.46 24.17 7.54
N GLU A 104 15.63 23.21 6.61
CA GLU A 104 16.95 22.75 6.16
C GLU A 104 17.76 23.90 5.52
N GLY A 105 17.12 24.71 4.68
CA GLY A 105 17.73 25.89 4.09
C GLY A 105 18.22 26.89 5.13
N ILE A 106 17.43 27.13 6.17
CA ILE A 106 17.81 28.00 7.30
C ILE A 106 19.01 27.41 8.05
N VAL A 107 18.99 26.11 8.38
CA VAL A 107 20.11 25.44 9.06
C VAL A 107 21.40 25.61 8.25
N ARG A 108 21.37 25.37 6.94
CA ARG A 108 22.53 25.53 6.05
C ARG A 108 23.00 26.99 5.96
N ALA A 109 22.07 27.94 5.87
CA ALA A 109 22.40 29.36 5.82
C ALA A 109 23.06 29.85 7.13
N ILE A 110 22.57 29.39 8.27
CA ILE A 110 23.13 29.72 9.58
C ILE A 110 24.52 29.08 9.74
N GLN A 111 24.70 27.82 9.34
CA GLN A 111 25.99 27.14 9.36
C GLN A 111 27.05 27.83 8.50
N ALA A 112 26.65 28.41 7.36
CA ALA A 112 27.54 29.17 6.50
C ALA A 112 27.84 30.59 7.03
N SER A 113 27.07 31.08 8.01
CA SER A 113 27.20 32.43 8.55
C SER A 113 28.15 32.47 9.75
N ALA A 114 29.24 33.22 9.63
CA ALA A 114 30.20 33.43 10.73
C ALA A 114 29.72 34.43 11.80
N THR A 115 28.59 35.10 11.57
CA THR A 115 28.09 36.18 12.45
C THR A 115 27.03 35.73 13.45
N ILE A 116 26.49 34.53 13.29
CA ILE A 116 25.43 34.00 14.15
C ILE A 116 26.05 33.27 15.33
N ALA A 117 25.53 33.54 16.52
CA ALA A 117 26.02 32.93 17.75
C ALA A 117 25.77 31.41 17.75
N THR A 118 26.71 30.66 18.30
CA THR A 118 26.71 29.18 18.32
C THR A 118 25.47 28.61 18.99
N GLU A 119 25.00 29.24 20.07
CA GLU A 119 23.79 28.83 20.79
C GLU A 119 22.51 28.99 19.95
N ALA A 120 22.45 30.01 19.10
CA ALA A 120 21.32 30.21 18.19
C ALA A 120 21.35 29.17 17.05
N MET A 121 22.54 28.75 16.64
CA MET A 121 22.71 27.68 15.64
C MET A 121 22.26 26.32 16.21
N GLU A 122 22.65 25.98 17.44
CA GLU A 122 22.24 24.74 18.11
C GLU A 122 20.71 24.67 18.29
N ASP A 123 20.07 25.78 18.70
CA ASP A 123 18.60 25.86 18.84
C ASP A 123 17.88 25.57 17.50
N VAL A 124 18.34 26.17 16.40
CA VAL A 124 17.73 25.96 15.08
C VAL A 124 17.94 24.53 14.58
N ILE A 125 19.11 23.93 14.83
CA ILE A 125 19.38 22.53 14.49
C ILE A 125 18.47 21.60 15.31
N ALA A 126 18.31 21.85 16.60
CA ALA A 126 17.42 21.07 17.47
C ALA A 126 15.97 21.15 16.97
N LYS A 127 15.50 22.35 16.59
CA LYS A 127 14.18 22.55 15.96
C LYS A 127 14.04 21.76 14.67
N PHE A 128 15.05 21.74 13.81
CA PHE A 128 15.01 20.96 12.56
C PHE A 128 14.91 19.45 12.81
N VAL A 129 15.67 18.92 13.79
CA VAL A 129 15.58 17.50 14.15
C VAL A 129 14.17 17.16 14.65
N LEU A 130 13.59 18.02 15.48
CA LEU A 130 12.23 17.85 16.01
C LEU A 130 11.19 17.94 14.88
N ALA A 131 11.36 18.87 13.94
CA ALA A 131 10.50 19.00 12.76
C ALA A 131 10.54 17.75 11.89
N ARG A 132 11.72 17.16 11.69
CA ARG A 132 11.87 15.94 10.90
C ARG A 132 11.15 14.75 11.52
N SER A 133 11.14 14.64 12.85
CA SER A 133 10.36 13.61 13.54
C SER A 133 8.85 13.86 13.45
N GLU A 134 8.39 15.10 13.70
CA GLU A 134 6.95 15.41 13.75
C GLU A 134 6.30 15.51 12.36
N LEU A 135 7.00 16.04 11.35
CA LEU A 135 6.51 16.13 9.97
C LEU A 135 6.76 14.84 9.17
N GLY A 136 7.15 13.75 9.85
CA GLY A 136 7.25 12.43 9.24
C GLY A 136 5.88 11.81 8.96
N LEU A 137 5.80 10.91 7.97
CA LEU A 137 4.54 10.26 7.58
C LEU A 137 3.81 9.59 8.76
N GLN A 138 4.56 8.94 9.66
CA GLN A 138 3.96 8.24 10.81
C GLN A 138 3.27 9.19 11.80
N SER A 139 3.77 10.43 11.92
CA SER A 139 3.23 11.44 12.84
C SER A 139 2.20 12.35 12.17
N LEU A 140 2.31 12.59 10.86
CA LEU A 140 1.30 13.33 10.10
C LEU A 140 0.04 12.48 9.90
N PHE A 141 0.18 11.22 9.52
CA PHE A 141 -0.95 10.31 9.26
C PHE A 141 -1.19 9.35 10.44
N GLY A 142 -0.75 9.75 11.64
CA GLY A 142 -0.95 8.95 12.84
C GLY A 142 -2.41 8.90 13.28
N ARG A 143 -2.73 7.89 14.10
CA ARG A 143 -4.09 7.66 14.61
C ARG A 143 -4.59 8.79 15.52
N GLU A 144 -3.69 9.65 15.98
CA GLU A 144 -4.01 10.89 16.69
C GLU A 144 -4.80 11.88 15.82
N TRP A 145 -4.49 11.97 14.52
CA TRP A 145 -5.10 12.93 13.60
C TRP A 145 -6.12 12.30 12.66
N PHE A 146 -5.96 11.01 12.33
CA PHE A 146 -6.83 10.29 11.40
C PHE A 146 -7.54 9.10 12.05
N GLY A 147 -8.78 8.86 11.64
CA GLY A 147 -9.58 7.67 11.99
C GLY A 147 -9.17 6.43 11.20
N GLU A 148 -9.74 5.27 11.56
CA GLU A 148 -9.53 4.02 10.79
C GLU A 148 -10.21 4.05 9.41
N ASP A 149 -11.16 4.97 9.26
CA ASP A 149 -11.87 5.34 8.04
C ASP A 149 -11.09 6.34 7.17
N GLY A 150 -9.91 6.80 7.61
CA GLY A 150 -9.11 7.79 6.87
C GLY A 150 -9.63 9.23 7.00
N ILE A 151 -10.65 9.47 7.83
CA ILE A 151 -11.21 10.81 8.06
C ILE A 151 -10.41 11.53 9.15
N TRP A 152 -10.11 12.81 8.93
CA TRP A 152 -9.40 13.64 9.91
C TRP A 152 -10.28 13.96 11.14
N LYS A 153 -9.63 14.06 12.31
CA LYS A 153 -10.29 14.25 13.62
C LYS A 153 -10.30 15.69 14.12
N PHE A 154 -9.60 16.59 13.43
CA PHE A 154 -9.43 17.99 13.83
C PHE A 154 -10.42 18.92 13.12
N ASP A 155 -10.71 20.06 13.75
CA ASP A 155 -11.66 21.06 13.21
C ASP A 155 -11.03 21.81 12.03
N VAL A 156 -11.73 21.83 10.89
CA VAL A 156 -11.30 22.52 9.68
C VAL A 156 -12.34 23.56 9.31
N LYS A 157 -11.98 24.83 9.47
CA LYS A 157 -12.83 25.95 9.05
C LYS A 157 -12.59 26.23 7.57
N GLY A 158 -13.57 25.88 6.74
CA GLY A 158 -13.58 26.29 5.33
C GLY A 158 -13.57 27.82 5.25
N LYS A 159 -12.68 28.39 4.42
CA LYS A 159 -12.49 29.85 4.35
C LYS A 159 -13.68 30.59 3.73
N ASN A 160 -14.55 29.91 2.96
CA ASN A 160 -15.49 30.58 2.04
C ASN A 160 -16.97 30.13 2.12
N GLU A 161 -17.43 29.47 3.19
CA GLU A 161 -18.82 28.93 3.30
C GLU A 161 -19.19 27.85 2.25
N GLU A 162 -18.45 27.77 1.15
CA GLU A 162 -18.38 26.68 0.18
C GLU A 162 -17.34 25.65 0.65
N GLU A 163 -17.59 24.40 0.28
CA GLU A 163 -17.00 23.16 0.77
C GLU A 163 -15.52 23.20 1.21
N VAL A 164 -15.21 22.47 2.29
CA VAL A 164 -13.85 22.36 2.84
C VAL A 164 -12.90 21.76 1.79
N THR A 165 -11.90 22.53 1.37
CA THR A 165 -10.89 22.06 0.42
C THR A 165 -9.78 21.26 1.13
N PHE A 166 -9.11 20.34 0.41
CA PHE A 166 -7.95 19.62 0.97
C PHE A 166 -6.79 20.55 1.38
N SER A 167 -6.68 21.72 0.74
CA SER A 167 -5.70 22.73 1.16
C SER A 167 -6.03 23.27 2.55
N ASP A 168 -7.30 23.51 2.85
CA ASP A 168 -7.73 23.97 4.17
C ASP A 168 -7.56 22.89 5.23
N VAL A 169 -7.80 21.62 4.89
CA VAL A 169 -7.52 20.47 5.78
C VAL A 169 -6.04 20.41 6.12
N ALA A 170 -5.17 20.55 5.11
CA ALA A 170 -3.73 20.50 5.33
C ALA A 170 -3.22 21.72 6.12
N ASP A 171 -3.82 22.90 5.93
CA ASP A 171 -3.52 24.10 6.73
C ASP A 171 -3.96 23.95 8.19
N ALA A 172 -5.11 23.31 8.42
CA ALA A 172 -5.65 23.06 9.75
C ALA A 172 -4.96 21.90 10.50
N HIS A 173 -4.12 21.12 9.80
CA HIS A 173 -3.41 20.01 10.42
C HIS A 173 -2.52 20.51 11.57
N PRO A 174 -2.69 20.04 12.83
CA PRO A 174 -2.06 20.66 13.99
C PRO A 174 -0.53 20.72 13.97
N LEU A 175 0.13 19.67 13.47
CA LEU A 175 1.58 19.68 13.29
C LEU A 175 2.02 20.65 12.19
N VAL A 176 1.29 20.74 11.07
CA VAL A 176 1.62 21.65 9.97
C VAL A 176 1.47 23.09 10.45
N ASP A 177 0.34 23.44 11.07
CA ASP A 177 0.09 24.78 11.63
C ASP A 177 1.15 25.19 12.66
N LYS A 178 1.53 24.27 13.57
CA LYS A 178 2.63 24.49 14.54
C LYS A 178 3.92 24.89 13.81
N TRP A 179 4.33 24.12 12.81
CA TRP A 179 5.60 24.34 12.12
C TRP A 179 5.56 25.55 11.18
N VAL A 180 4.41 25.89 10.61
CA VAL A 180 4.21 27.16 9.89
C VAL A 180 4.51 28.33 10.82
N LYS A 181 3.96 28.34 12.04
CA LYS A 181 4.19 29.41 13.03
C LYS A 181 5.65 29.49 13.48
N GLU A 182 6.30 28.35 13.66
CA GLU A 182 7.75 28.30 13.98
C GLU A 182 8.59 28.86 12.84
N VAL A 183 8.30 28.48 11.59
CA VAL A 183 8.98 29.02 10.41
C VAL A 183 8.75 30.52 10.27
N GLU A 184 7.55 31.02 10.52
CA GLU A 184 7.26 32.47 10.54
C GLU A 184 8.04 33.20 11.65
N SER A 185 8.21 32.56 12.80
CA SER A 185 9.00 33.11 13.91
C SER A 185 10.48 33.19 13.54
N LEU A 186 11.02 32.14 12.89
CA LEU A 186 12.38 32.14 12.35
C LEU A 186 12.56 33.19 11.25
N LYS A 187 11.57 33.33 10.36
CA LYS A 187 11.54 34.36 9.31
C LYS A 187 11.68 35.76 9.91
N LYS A 188 10.93 36.07 10.98
CA LYS A 188 11.02 37.34 11.70
C LYS A 188 12.37 37.51 12.42
N LYS A 189 12.89 36.45 13.04
CA LYS A 189 14.14 36.47 13.80
C LYS A 189 15.36 36.74 12.91
N PHE A 190 15.41 36.14 11.73
CA PHE A 190 16.57 36.21 10.84
C PHE A 190 16.35 37.11 9.61
N GLY A 191 15.14 37.61 9.39
CA GLY A 191 14.83 38.58 8.34
C GLY A 191 14.97 38.05 6.91
N PHE A 192 14.81 36.74 6.68
CA PHE A 192 14.86 36.17 5.33
C PHE A 192 13.49 36.18 4.66
N GLU A 193 13.49 36.24 3.33
CA GLU A 193 12.29 36.10 2.52
C GLU A 193 12.19 34.68 1.97
N ILE A 194 11.02 34.05 2.17
CA ILE A 194 10.74 32.71 1.64
C ILE A 194 10.08 32.90 0.30
N ARG A 195 10.77 32.54 -0.78
CA ARG A 195 10.20 32.50 -2.13
C ARG A 195 10.19 31.06 -2.62
N ALA A 196 9.01 30.49 -2.81
CA ALA A 196 8.89 29.24 -3.55
C ALA A 196 9.40 29.48 -4.97
N ARG A 197 10.32 28.63 -5.45
CA ARG A 197 10.71 28.64 -6.85
C ARG A 197 9.48 28.20 -7.65
N ALA A 198 8.95 29.09 -8.49
CA ALA A 198 7.87 28.73 -9.40
C ALA A 198 8.31 27.51 -10.21
N ARG A 199 7.43 26.51 -10.34
CA ARG A 199 7.62 25.43 -11.30
C ARG A 199 7.67 26.13 -12.67
N PRO A 200 8.69 25.90 -13.52
CA PRO A 200 8.60 26.34 -14.89
C PRO A 200 7.35 25.70 -15.46
N ASP A 201 6.45 26.51 -16.02
CA ASP A 201 5.28 26.02 -16.74
C ASP A 201 5.82 25.07 -17.81
N GLY A 202 5.57 23.78 -17.62
CA GLY A 202 5.98 22.76 -18.57
C GLY A 202 5.13 22.95 -19.80
N ASP A 203 5.78 23.15 -20.95
CA ASP A 203 5.15 23.15 -22.25
C ASP A 203 4.16 21.97 -22.32
N GLU A 204 2.90 22.29 -22.59
CA GLU A 204 1.83 21.31 -22.83
C GLU A 204 2.37 20.29 -23.84
N GLU A 205 2.53 19.03 -23.40
CA GLU A 205 2.87 17.95 -24.31
C GLU A 205 1.72 17.82 -25.30
N ASP A 206 1.96 18.30 -26.53
CA ASP A 206 1.09 18.09 -27.68
C ASP A 206 0.72 16.61 -27.74
N GLU A 207 -0.57 16.37 -27.56
CA GLU A 207 -1.28 15.13 -27.75
C GLU A 207 -0.99 14.58 -29.16
N THR A 208 0.10 13.82 -29.31
CA THR A 208 0.38 13.07 -30.53
C THR A 208 -0.56 11.88 -30.59
N THR A 209 -1.79 12.14 -31.04
CA THR A 209 -2.66 11.13 -31.63
C THR A 209 -1.94 10.53 -32.83
N SER A 210 -1.74 9.22 -32.83
CA SER A 210 -1.43 8.40 -34.01
C SER A 210 -2.09 7.03 -33.88
#